data_AF-A0A2K4HP47-F1
#
_entry.id   AF-A0A2K4HP47-F1
#
_cell.length_a   1.000
_cell.length_b   1.000
_cell.length_c   1.000
_cell.angle_alpha   90.00
_cell.angle_beta   90.00
_cell.angle_gamma   90.00
#
_symmetry.space_group_name_H-M   'P 1'
#
loop_
_entity.id
_entity.type
_entity.pdbx_description
1 polymer ?
#
loop_
_entity_poly.entity_id
_entity_poly.type
_entity_poly.pdbx_seq_one_letter_code
_entity_poly.pdbx_strand_id
1 'polypeptide(L)' 'MPRRTFALVPLASLFFSFAASAEEARQTYHIAPGPLDEVLLDISLQSGQVISFTPQLANYSSSSVDGSLSAQQAVDAALK' A
#
# COMPACT_ATOMS: atom_id res chain seq x y z
N MET A 1 -0.89 46.47 -35.78
CA MET A 1 -1.77 45.60 -34.97
C MET A 1 -2.08 44.36 -35.80
N PRO A 2 -1.68 43.16 -35.34
CA PRO A 2 -2.71 42.15 -35.11
C PRO A 2 -2.55 41.41 -33.78
N ARG A 3 -3.70 40.98 -33.29
CA ARG A 3 -3.98 40.44 -31.96
C ARG A 3 -3.38 39.04 -31.80
N ARG A 4 -2.54 38.87 -30.77
CA ARG A 4 -2.10 37.56 -30.28
C ARG A 4 -3.22 36.96 -29.42
N THR A 5 -3.89 35.97 -29.99
CA THR A 5 -4.85 35.09 -29.31
C THR A 5 -4.17 34.41 -28.12
N PHE A 6 -4.60 34.77 -26.90
CA PHE A 6 -4.26 34.03 -25.69
C PHE A 6 -4.89 32.64 -25.80
N ALA A 7 -4.06 31.62 -25.99
CA ALA A 7 -4.48 30.23 -25.84
C ALA A 7 -4.68 29.96 -24.34
N LEU A 8 -5.94 29.81 -23.95
CA LEU A 8 -6.38 29.38 -22.64
C LEU A 8 -5.97 27.91 -22.46
N VAL A 9 -4.77 27.69 -21.93
CA VAL A 9 -4.31 26.36 -21.51
C VAL A 9 -5.27 25.87 -20.43
N PRO A 10 -5.89 24.69 -20.58
CA PRO A 10 -6.88 24.24 -19.63
C PRO A 10 -6.18 23.83 -18.33
N LEU A 11 -6.53 24.54 -17.25
CA LEU A 11 -6.22 24.21 -15.85
C LEU A 11 -6.69 22.79 -15.45
N ALA A 12 -7.37 22.06 -16.34
CA ALA A 12 -7.78 20.67 -16.15
C ALA A 12 -6.62 19.66 -16.11
N SER A 13 -5.42 20.05 -16.57
CA SER A 13 -4.25 19.14 -16.59
C SER A 13 -3.64 18.91 -15.20
N LEU A 14 -3.96 19.75 -14.20
CA LEU A 14 -3.39 19.65 -12.84
C LEU A 14 -4.13 18.67 -11.92
N PHE A 15 -5.33 18.22 -12.30
CA PHE A 15 -6.14 17.35 -11.44
C PHE A 15 -5.96 15.85 -11.72
N PHE A 16 -5.24 15.47 -12.79
CA PHE A 16 -5.15 14.06 -13.20
C PHE A 16 -4.06 13.25 -12.47
N SER A 17 -3.21 13.89 -11.65
CA SER A 17 -2.09 13.21 -10.99
C SER A 17 -2.43 12.55 -9.65
N PHE A 18 -3.67 12.66 -9.15
CA PHE A 18 -4.05 12.07 -7.85
C PHE A 18 -4.80 10.72 -7.94
N ALA A 19 -5.19 10.28 -9.14
CA ALA A 19 -5.95 9.05 -9.33
C ALA A 19 -5.08 7.77 -9.46
N ALA A 20 -3.90 7.74 -8.83
CA ALA A 20 -2.99 6.60 -8.85
C ALA A 20 -2.81 6.03 -7.43
N SER A 21 -3.89 5.54 -6.82
CA SER A 21 -3.84 4.75 -5.59
C SER A 21 -5.03 3.79 -5.53
N ALA A 22 -5.14 2.94 -6.55
CA ALA A 22 -6.01 1.77 -6.54
C ALA A 22 -5.37 0.55 -7.24
N GLU A 23 -4.12 0.69 -7.69
CA GLU A 23 -3.30 -0.47 -8.05
C GLU A 23 -2.52 -0.83 -6.79
N GLU A 24 -2.95 -1.90 -6.13
CA GLU A 24 -2.29 -2.50 -4.99
C GLU A 24 -0.87 -2.90 -5.44
N ALA A 25 0.08 -1.98 -5.27
CA ALA A 25 1.44 -2.15 -5.75
C ALA A 25 2.01 -3.39 -5.08
N ARG A 26 2.22 -4.45 -5.86
CA ARG A 26 2.80 -5.69 -5.35
C ARG A 26 4.20 -5.38 -4.84
N GLN A 27 4.38 -5.50 -3.53
CA GLN A 27 5.63 -5.25 -2.86
C GLN A 27 6.31 -6.56 -2.54
N THR A 28 7.63 -6.58 -2.70
CA THR A 28 8.41 -7.74 -2.30
C THR A 28 8.53 -7.73 -0.79
N TYR A 29 7.72 -8.58 -0.16
CA TYR A 29 7.76 -8.81 1.28
C TYR A 29 8.79 -9.92 1.57
N HIS A 30 9.61 -9.67 2.59
CA HIS A 30 10.51 -10.66 3.17
C HIS A 30 10.41 -10.49 4.69
N ILE A 31 9.33 -11.04 5.26
CA ILE A 31 9.02 -10.92 6.68
C ILE A 31 9.22 -12.29 7.32
N ALA A 32 10.17 -12.35 8.26
CA ALA A 32 10.47 -13.54 9.03
C ALA A 32 9.24 -13.94 9.90
N PRO A 33 9.07 -15.24 10.18
CA PRO A 33 8.01 -15.69 11.08
C PRO A 33 8.23 -15.12 12.49
N GLY A 34 7.18 -14.51 13.05
CA GLY A 34 7.27 -13.74 14.28
C GLY A 34 5.91 -13.61 14.96
N PRO A 35 5.80 -12.77 16.00
CA PRO A 35 4.50 -12.41 16.55
C PRO A 35 3.68 -11.68 15.48
N LEU A 36 2.42 -12.07 15.34
CA LEU A 36 1.58 -11.63 14.24
C LEU A 36 1.32 -10.12 14.25
N ASP A 37 1.32 -9.46 15.41
CA ASP A 37 1.17 -8.01 15.48
C ASP A 37 2.35 -7.26 14.85
N GLU A 38 3.58 -7.74 15.04
CA GLU A 38 4.78 -7.13 14.43
C GLU A 38 4.75 -7.32 12.91
N VAL A 39 4.32 -8.49 12.44
CA VAL A 39 4.21 -8.75 11.00
C VAL A 39 3.12 -7.90 10.36
N LEU A 40 1.95 -7.76 10.98
CA LEU A 40 0.89 -6.89 10.47
C LEU A 40 1.30 -5.42 10.48
N LEU A 41 2.05 -4.99 11.49
CA LEU A 41 2.63 -3.65 11.55
C LEU A 41 3.66 -3.43 10.43
N ASP A 42 4.57 -4.39 10.21
CA ASP A 42 5.58 -4.30 9.16
C ASP A 42 4.95 -4.26 7.77
N ILE A 43 3.93 -5.09 7.51
CA ILE A 43 3.14 -5.04 6.28
C ILE A 43 2.47 -3.66 6.13
N SER A 44 1.93 -3.10 7.21
CA SER A 44 1.30 -1.77 7.18
C SER A 44 2.30 -0.67 6.82
N LEU A 45 3.51 -0.72 7.42
CA LEU A 45 4.58 0.24 7.16
C LEU A 45 5.10 0.13 5.73
N GLN A 46 5.32 -1.09 5.24
CA GLN A 46 5.79 -1.31 3.87
C GLN A 46 4.71 -0.94 2.88
N SER A 47 3.48 -1.40 3.07
CA SER A 47 2.37 -1.16 2.15
C SER A 47 1.91 0.30 2.11
N GLY A 48 2.14 1.05 3.18
CA GLY A 48 1.53 2.37 3.36
C GLY A 48 0.01 2.31 3.57
N GLN A 49 -0.53 1.11 3.75
CA GLN A 49 -1.93 0.87 4.10
C GLN A 49 -2.06 0.70 5.61
N VAL A 50 -3.01 1.40 6.22
CA VAL A 50 -3.29 1.26 7.65
C VAL A 50 -4.01 -0.07 7.89
N ILE A 51 -3.37 -0.98 8.61
CA ILE A 51 -3.94 -2.28 8.99
C ILE A 51 -4.36 -2.20 10.46
N SER A 52 -5.67 -2.19 10.70
CA SER A 52 -6.22 -2.24 12.06
C SER A 52 -6.38 -3.70 12.49
N PHE A 53 -5.68 -4.09 13.55
CA PHE A 53 -5.75 -5.43 14.13
C PHE A 53 -5.99 -5.37 15.63
N THR A 54 -6.50 -6.45 16.21
CA THR A 54 -6.66 -6.57 17.66
C THR A 54 -5.33 -6.95 18.30
N PRO A 55 -4.92 -6.33 19.42
CA PRO A 55 -3.65 -6.64 20.09
C PRO A 55 -3.58 -8.08 20.63
N GLN A 56 -4.71 -8.78 20.68
CA GLN A 56 -4.78 -10.20 21.01
C GLN A 56 -4.06 -11.09 19.99
N LEU A 57 -3.90 -10.62 18.74
CA LEU A 57 -3.16 -11.30 17.67
C LEU A 57 -1.68 -11.48 17.99
N ALA A 58 -1.10 -10.70 18.91
CA ALA A 58 0.29 -10.87 19.37
C ALA A 58 0.57 -12.24 20.03
N ASN A 59 -0.47 -12.96 20.48
CA ASN A 59 -0.32 -14.33 21.02
C ASN A 59 -0.26 -15.40 19.92
N TYR A 60 -0.49 -15.01 18.66
CA TYR A 60 -0.44 -15.88 17.51
C TYR A 60 0.87 -15.63 16.77
N SER A 61 1.51 -16.71 16.35
CA SER A 61 2.67 -16.62 15.46
C SER A 61 2.20 -16.50 14.02
N SER A 62 2.82 -15.61 13.27
CA SER A 62 2.62 -15.52 11.84
C SER A 62 3.49 -16.54 11.11
N SER A 63 3.01 -16.95 9.93
CA SER A 63 3.85 -17.61 8.95
C SER A 63 4.81 -16.61 8.29
N SER A 64 5.88 -17.12 7.68
CA SER A 64 6.82 -16.33 6.88
C SER A 64 6.12 -15.75 5.65
N VAL A 65 6.27 -14.45 5.42
CA VAL A 65 5.68 -13.76 4.26
C VAL A 65 6.80 -13.43 3.28
N ASP A 66 6.90 -14.25 2.23
CA ASP A 66 7.95 -14.17 1.23
C ASP A 66 7.37 -14.05 -0.17
N GLY A 67 7.78 -13.00 -0.89
CA GLY A 67 7.48 -12.82 -2.31
C GLY A 67 6.81 -11.49 -2.64
N SER A 68 6.51 -11.30 -3.93
CA SER A 68 5.84 -10.11 -4.44
C SER A 68 4.34 -10.19 -4.21
N LEU A 69 3.90 -9.79 -3.02
CA LEU A 69 2.51 -9.87 -2.58
C LEU A 69 1.88 -8.47 -2.55
N SER A 70 0.56 -8.45 -2.53
CA SER A 70 -0.22 -7.28 -2.14
C SER A 70 -0.30 -7.16 -0.62
N ALA A 71 -0.67 -5.99 -0.09
CA ALA A 71 -0.94 -5.81 1.34
C ALA A 71 -1.89 -6.87 1.91
N GLN A 72 -3.04 -7.08 1.25
CA GLN A 72 -4.03 -8.06 1.69
C GLN A 72 -3.52 -9.51 1.55
N GLN A 73 -2.73 -9.81 0.52
CA GLN A 73 -2.12 -11.13 0.32
C GLN A 73 -1.03 -11.41 1.36
N ALA A 74 -0.26 -10.39 1.76
CA ALA A 74 0.74 -10.49 2.82
C ALA A 74 0.06 -10.75 4.17
N VAL A 75 -1.07 -10.10 4.46
CA VAL A 75 -1.88 -10.36 5.66
C VAL A 75 -2.44 -11.78 5.67
N ASP A 76 -3.01 -12.26 4.55
CA ASP A 76 -3.51 -13.64 4.44
C ASP A 76 -2.39 -14.66 4.62
N ALA A 77 -1.22 -14.42 4.01
CA ALA A 77 -0.04 -15.26 4.17
C ALA A 77 0.47 -15.27 5.62
N ALA A 78 0.42 -14.13 6.32
CA ALA A 78 0.79 -14.03 7.73
C ALA A 78 -0.18 -14.80 8.65
N LEU A 79 -1.46 -14.88 8.28
CA LEU A 79 -2.53 -15.52 9.06
C LEU A 79 -2.65 -17.04 8.84
N LYS A 80 -1.94 -17.58 7.85
CA LYS A 80 -2.04 -18.98 7.43
C LYS A 80 -1.15 -19.91 8.25
#